data_AF-A0A7C7Y7Y6-F1
#
_entry.id   AF-A0A7C7Y7Y6-F1
#
_cell.length_a   1.000
_cell.length_b   1.000
_cell.length_c   1.000
_cell.angle_alpha   90.00
_cell.angle_beta   90.00
_cell.angle_gamma   90.00
#
_symmetry.space_group_name_H-M   'P 1'
#
loop_
_entity.id
_entity.type
_entity.pdbx_description
1 polymer ?
#
loop_
_entity_poly.entity_id
_entity_poly.type
_entity_poly.pdbx_seq_one_letter_code
_entity_poly.pdbx_strand_id
1 'polypeptide(L)'
;PIGSRGPATSGGIGVPFVARAGLAVAAGERGRSFVRLIGETMAADRCPEGVPVRDLPADCLESAATPEVLFEKLDDWGLDSIVIPHGTAWGLYTPAGSDWRKQLPGNDPARQTLVEVYSGHGNSEQLPNWRPVDIAADGSLSCPAPMDGYVPSCWHAGTLVEARCKEVGESDATCAGRAKDARANYVAAFQAGWKTLPGYEVGDWVNAGQAPDMFQPAFNLRPRGTAQYMLAIRDFSDPLQPKGFDFGFIGSSDNHTARPGTGYKEVARGEMTEGRGRKGDSAIDGGGLFGSSSEADAPAAESVPWVSSGESPLQLFEMERGAAYFVTGGLVAVHSAGRDRDAIWDALQRKEVYATSGRRTLLWFDLVDGAETIPMGAKTTRSEAPRFRVRATGSFEQKPGCPEHVVDALGDARVDHICRGECYHPSDERRPITRIEVVRIRPQIAADEPLDGLVEDPWRVLPCPADGSGCVVEFADAEFAASDRDAVYYVRAIEAPDPHIRGANPLGCEFDELGRCVEITPCGGDMPYEDDCLAEAEARAWSSPIFVNHAGS
;
A
#
# COMPACT_ATOMS: atom_id res chain seq x y z
N PRO A 1 -10.26 1.90 -22.42
CA PRO A 1 -9.53 2.16 -21.16
C PRO A 1 -8.58 3.32 -21.38
N ILE A 2 -8.53 4.30 -20.48
CA ILE A 2 -7.60 5.43 -20.57
C ILE A 2 -6.31 4.99 -19.89
N GLY A 3 -5.23 4.84 -20.66
CA GLY A 3 -3.91 4.50 -20.12
C GLY A 3 -3.20 5.71 -19.50
N SER A 4 -2.26 5.48 -18.58
CA SER A 4 -1.33 6.54 -18.17
C SER A 4 -0.31 6.81 -19.27
N ARG A 5 0.07 8.07 -19.45
CA ARG A 5 1.12 8.45 -20.42
C ARG A 5 2.43 8.70 -19.69
N GLY A 6 3.39 7.79 -19.84
CA GLY A 6 4.78 8.04 -19.45
C GLY A 6 5.46 9.08 -20.35
N PRO A 7 6.61 9.67 -19.94
CA PRO A 7 7.40 10.53 -20.79
C PRO A 7 7.71 9.84 -22.12
N ALA A 8 7.81 10.60 -23.22
CA ALA A 8 7.94 10.07 -24.58
C ALA A 8 9.13 9.10 -24.82
N THR A 9 10.05 9.00 -23.86
CA THR A 9 11.21 8.10 -23.85
C THR A 9 10.98 6.78 -23.12
N SER A 10 9.91 6.63 -22.34
CA SER A 10 9.53 5.36 -21.75
C SER A 10 8.70 4.59 -22.77
N GLY A 11 9.34 3.69 -23.53
CA GLY A 11 8.62 2.55 -24.10
C GLY A 11 7.75 1.92 -23.00
N GLY A 12 6.56 1.44 -23.35
CA GLY A 12 5.65 0.80 -22.39
C GLY A 12 6.31 -0.39 -21.67
N ILE A 13 5.53 -1.16 -20.90
CA ILE A 13 5.99 -2.41 -20.26
C ILE A 13 6.36 -3.41 -21.37
N GLY A 14 7.54 -3.24 -21.94
CA GLY A 14 8.11 -4.09 -22.95
C GLY A 14 8.57 -5.35 -22.27
N VAL A 15 7.67 -6.31 -22.08
CA VAL A 15 8.05 -7.65 -21.63
C VAL A 15 8.91 -8.25 -22.76
N PRO A 16 10.17 -8.67 -22.51
CA PRO A 16 11.03 -9.24 -23.54
C PRO A 16 10.37 -10.47 -24.19
N PHE A 17 10.69 -10.76 -25.46
CA PHE A 17 10.10 -11.89 -26.19
C PHE A 17 10.23 -13.22 -25.44
N VAL A 18 11.39 -13.46 -24.82
CA VAL A 18 11.66 -14.68 -24.03
C VAL A 18 10.74 -14.76 -22.81
N ALA A 19 10.52 -13.65 -22.11
CA ALA A 19 9.59 -13.58 -20.98
C ALA A 19 8.13 -13.77 -21.41
N ARG A 20 7.72 -13.24 -22.58
CA ARG A 20 6.40 -13.51 -23.16
C ARG A 20 6.20 -14.97 -23.52
N ALA A 21 7.20 -15.59 -24.16
CA ALA A 21 7.16 -17.01 -24.50
C ALA A 21 7.09 -17.89 -23.24
N GLY A 22 7.88 -17.57 -22.22
CA GLY A 22 7.84 -18.24 -20.91
C GLY A 22 6.47 -18.14 -20.25
N LEU A 23 5.86 -16.95 -20.22
CA LEU A 23 4.54 -16.74 -19.63
C LEU A 23 3.43 -17.50 -20.39
N ALA A 24 3.48 -17.50 -21.73
CA ALA A 24 2.55 -18.22 -22.59
C ALA A 24 2.60 -19.75 -22.37
N VAL A 25 3.78 -20.29 -22.09
CA VAL A 25 3.98 -21.72 -21.82
C VAL A 25 3.60 -22.07 -20.38
N ALA A 26 4.09 -21.31 -19.39
CA ALA A 26 3.94 -21.63 -17.97
C ALA A 26 2.50 -21.41 -17.44
N ALA A 27 1.77 -20.43 -17.97
CA ALA A 27 0.41 -20.10 -17.50
C ALA A 27 -0.70 -20.54 -18.48
N GLY A 28 -0.36 -21.39 -19.46
CA GLY A 28 -1.32 -21.96 -20.41
C GLY A 28 -2.14 -20.92 -21.17
N GLU A 29 -3.46 -21.12 -21.27
CA GLU A 29 -4.35 -20.21 -21.99
C GLU A 29 -4.42 -18.80 -21.38
N ARG A 30 -4.34 -18.67 -20.05
CA ARG A 30 -4.29 -17.37 -19.39
C ARG A 30 -3.01 -16.62 -19.77
N GLY A 31 -1.87 -17.30 -19.72
CA GLY A 31 -0.58 -16.74 -20.16
C GLY A 31 -0.60 -16.29 -21.61
N ARG A 32 -1.11 -17.13 -22.51
CA ARG A 32 -1.25 -16.78 -23.94
C ARG A 32 -2.17 -15.58 -24.16
N SER A 33 -3.29 -15.52 -23.45
CA SER A 33 -4.24 -14.41 -23.56
C SER A 33 -3.64 -13.10 -23.07
N PHE A 34 -2.90 -13.13 -21.96
CA PHE A 34 -2.22 -11.95 -21.43
C PHE A 34 -1.08 -11.48 -22.34
N VAL A 35 -0.29 -12.40 -22.89
CA VAL A 35 0.77 -12.08 -23.87
C VAL A 35 0.17 -11.46 -25.14
N ARG A 36 -0.96 -11.97 -25.62
CA ARG A 36 -1.70 -11.37 -26.73
C ARG A 36 -2.17 -9.96 -26.38
N LEU A 37 -2.78 -9.77 -25.21
CA LEU A 37 -3.22 -8.45 -24.74
C LEU A 37 -2.07 -7.43 -24.69
N ILE A 38 -0.91 -7.82 -24.14
CA ILE A 38 0.29 -6.96 -24.13
C ILE A 38 0.73 -6.64 -25.56
N GLY A 39 0.78 -7.64 -26.43
CA GLY A 39 1.16 -7.47 -27.84
C GLY A 39 0.25 -6.50 -28.58
N GLU A 40 -1.06 -6.67 -28.45
CA GLU A 40 -2.09 -5.80 -29.03
C GLU A 40 -2.01 -4.38 -28.47
N THR A 41 -1.86 -4.24 -27.15
CA THR A 41 -1.75 -2.92 -26.50
C THR A 41 -0.50 -2.17 -26.92
N MET A 42 0.63 -2.86 -27.11
CA MET A 42 1.88 -2.24 -27.57
C MET A 42 1.89 -1.92 -29.06
N ALA A 43 1.12 -2.66 -29.86
CA ALA A 43 0.99 -2.42 -31.29
C ALA A 43 -0.04 -1.34 -31.63
N ALA A 44 -0.97 -1.04 -30.71
CA ALA A 44 -1.97 0.00 -30.89
C ALA A 44 -1.35 1.39 -30.89
N ASP A 45 -1.71 2.20 -31.89
CA ASP A 45 -1.33 3.61 -31.94
C ASP A 45 -2.02 4.40 -30.83
N ARG A 46 -1.39 5.48 -30.38
CA ARG A 46 -2.01 6.39 -29.42
C ARG A 46 -3.12 7.19 -30.09
N CYS A 47 -4.22 7.39 -29.39
CA CYS A 47 -5.29 8.26 -29.88
C CYS A 47 -4.79 9.70 -30.08
N PRO A 48 -5.30 10.41 -31.13
CA PRO A 48 -4.96 11.80 -31.36
C PRO A 48 -5.35 12.68 -30.17
N GLU A 49 -4.55 13.70 -29.89
CA GLU A 49 -4.79 14.64 -28.81
C GLU A 49 -5.81 15.71 -29.20
N GLY A 50 -6.54 16.22 -28.21
CA GLY A 50 -7.52 17.29 -28.41
C GLY A 50 -8.75 16.89 -29.23
N VAL A 51 -8.91 15.60 -29.54
CA VAL A 51 -10.11 15.06 -30.20
C VAL A 51 -11.08 14.57 -29.12
N PRO A 52 -12.36 14.99 -29.16
CA PRO A 52 -13.38 14.48 -28.26
C PRO A 52 -13.45 12.95 -28.31
N VAL A 53 -13.66 12.35 -27.16
CA VAL A 53 -13.71 10.91 -26.93
C VAL A 53 -14.62 10.19 -27.93
N ARG A 54 -15.76 10.80 -28.27
CA ARG A 54 -16.76 10.24 -29.19
C ARG A 54 -16.35 10.28 -30.66
N ASP A 55 -15.34 11.09 -30.98
CA ASP A 55 -14.77 11.27 -32.31
C ASP A 55 -13.42 10.57 -32.47
N LEU A 56 -12.94 9.85 -31.44
CA LEU A 56 -11.70 9.10 -31.49
C LEU A 56 -11.81 7.89 -32.45
N PRO A 57 -10.71 7.53 -33.13
CA PRO A 57 -10.62 6.27 -33.87
C PRO A 57 -10.89 5.06 -32.97
N ALA A 58 -11.53 4.03 -33.52
CA ALA A 58 -11.85 2.81 -32.76
C ALA A 58 -10.62 1.89 -32.54
N ASP A 59 -9.51 2.15 -33.21
CA ASP A 59 -8.29 1.33 -33.27
C ASP A 59 -7.09 1.97 -32.55
N CYS A 60 -7.33 2.97 -31.69
CA CYS A 60 -6.29 3.64 -30.93
C CYS A 60 -6.41 3.41 -29.41
N LEU A 61 -5.30 3.58 -28.70
CA LEU A 61 -5.24 3.55 -27.24
C LEU A 61 -5.27 4.97 -26.67
N GLU A 62 -6.34 5.28 -25.96
CA GLU A 62 -6.49 6.56 -25.27
C GLU A 62 -5.55 6.63 -24.07
N SER A 63 -4.96 7.81 -23.81
CA SER A 63 -4.09 8.02 -22.65
C SER A 63 -4.26 9.41 -22.04
N ALA A 64 -3.96 9.52 -20.74
CA ALA A 64 -3.90 10.77 -20.00
C ALA A 64 -2.49 10.99 -19.43
N ALA A 65 -1.95 12.18 -19.65
CA ALA A 65 -0.62 12.57 -19.16
C ALA A 65 -0.65 13.15 -17.75
N THR A 66 -1.79 13.71 -17.36
CA THR A 66 -2.00 14.34 -16.06
C THR A 66 -3.41 13.97 -15.53
N PRO A 67 -3.66 14.12 -14.22
CA PRO A 67 -4.99 13.91 -13.64
C PRO A 67 -6.07 14.77 -14.29
N GLU A 68 -5.77 16.03 -14.62
CA GLU A 68 -6.72 16.97 -15.24
C GLU A 68 -7.20 16.43 -16.59
N VAL A 69 -6.27 15.94 -17.42
CA VAL A 69 -6.60 15.31 -18.71
C VAL A 69 -7.43 14.04 -18.53
N LEU A 70 -7.18 13.27 -17.45
CA LEU A 70 -8.01 12.10 -17.13
C LEU A 70 -9.44 12.54 -16.79
N PHE A 71 -9.61 13.55 -15.94
CA PHE A 71 -10.93 14.03 -15.52
C PHE A 71 -11.72 14.64 -16.69
N GLU A 72 -11.09 15.47 -17.52
CA GLU A 72 -11.70 16.02 -18.74
C GLU A 72 -12.20 14.91 -19.68
N LYS A 73 -11.44 13.82 -19.83
CA LYS A 73 -11.86 12.66 -20.63
C LYS A 73 -13.03 11.91 -20.00
N LEU A 74 -13.04 11.76 -18.68
CA LEU A 74 -14.16 11.14 -17.97
C LEU A 74 -15.44 11.98 -18.09
N ASP A 75 -15.31 13.31 -18.05
CA ASP A 75 -16.41 14.26 -18.33
C ASP A 75 -16.95 14.08 -19.75
N ASP A 76 -16.07 14.01 -20.75
CA ASP A 76 -16.45 13.85 -22.16
C ASP A 76 -17.06 12.47 -22.48
N TRP A 77 -16.62 11.43 -21.76
CA TRP A 77 -17.31 10.13 -21.75
C TRP A 77 -18.75 10.25 -21.20
N GLY A 78 -19.03 11.22 -20.34
CA GLY A 78 -20.35 11.44 -19.74
C GLY A 78 -20.74 10.35 -18.75
N LEU A 79 -19.76 9.75 -18.06
CA LEU A 79 -19.97 8.68 -17.09
C LEU A 79 -19.76 9.18 -15.66
N ASP A 80 -20.63 8.74 -14.75
CA ASP A 80 -20.35 8.85 -13.32
C ASP A 80 -19.12 8.02 -13.00
N SER A 81 -18.14 8.64 -12.34
CA SER A 81 -16.87 7.99 -12.02
C SER A 81 -16.37 8.40 -10.65
N ILE A 82 -15.83 7.44 -9.92
CA ILE A 82 -14.99 7.68 -8.76
C ILE A 82 -13.58 7.26 -9.14
N VAL A 83 -12.61 8.15 -8.92
CA VAL A 83 -11.19 7.89 -9.15
C VAL A 83 -10.54 7.62 -7.81
N ILE A 84 -10.06 6.39 -7.61
CA ILE A 84 -9.50 5.95 -6.34
C ILE A 84 -8.01 5.66 -6.55
N PRO A 85 -7.09 6.52 -6.06
CA PRO A 85 -5.67 6.18 -6.03
C PRO A 85 -5.43 4.94 -5.14
N HIS A 86 -4.58 4.04 -5.63
CA HIS A 86 -4.13 2.83 -4.93
C HIS A 86 -2.63 2.62 -5.14
N GLY A 87 -2.01 1.74 -4.34
CA GLY A 87 -0.56 1.48 -4.42
C GLY A 87 0.33 2.72 -4.23
N THR A 88 -0.19 3.78 -3.60
CA THR A 88 0.42 5.11 -3.55
C THR A 88 1.72 5.16 -2.77
N ALA A 89 1.89 4.25 -1.80
CA ALA A 89 3.06 4.12 -0.97
C ALA A 89 3.88 2.84 -1.26
N TRP A 90 3.52 2.05 -2.28
CA TRP A 90 4.16 0.78 -2.54
C TRP A 90 5.51 0.98 -3.24
N GLY A 91 6.59 0.68 -2.51
CA GLY A 91 7.96 0.97 -2.92
C GLY A 91 8.50 0.08 -4.02
N LEU A 92 7.78 -1.00 -4.40
CA LEU A 92 8.22 -1.89 -5.47
C LEU A 92 8.33 -1.16 -6.82
N TYR A 93 7.35 -0.31 -7.14
CA TYR A 93 7.41 0.54 -8.34
C TYR A 93 7.49 2.03 -8.01
N THR A 94 7.00 2.50 -6.86
CA THR A 94 6.98 3.94 -6.56
C THR A 94 8.40 4.41 -6.25
N PRO A 95 8.97 5.36 -7.02
CA PRO A 95 10.33 5.86 -6.76
C PRO A 95 10.46 6.46 -5.35
N ALA A 96 11.62 6.26 -4.72
CA ALA A 96 11.96 6.99 -3.50
C ALA A 96 11.96 8.50 -3.76
N GLY A 97 11.42 9.28 -2.81
CA GLY A 97 11.25 10.73 -2.97
C GLY A 97 10.02 11.16 -3.76
N SER A 98 9.23 10.22 -4.30
CA SER A 98 7.91 10.53 -4.86
C SER A 98 7.03 11.22 -3.84
N ASP A 99 6.29 12.23 -4.29
CA ASP A 99 5.49 13.10 -3.43
C ASP A 99 4.08 13.26 -4.01
N TRP A 100 3.05 12.98 -3.20
CA TRP A 100 1.66 13.14 -3.60
C TRP A 100 1.17 14.59 -3.68
N ARG A 101 1.92 15.55 -3.13
CA ARG A 101 1.62 16.98 -3.28
C ARG A 101 1.48 17.42 -4.73
N LYS A 102 2.18 16.76 -5.66
CA LYS A 102 2.10 17.02 -7.10
C LYS A 102 0.70 16.87 -7.70
N GLN A 103 -0.22 16.23 -6.98
CA GLN A 103 -1.58 15.96 -7.45
C GLN A 103 -2.62 16.96 -6.92
N LEU A 104 -2.28 17.77 -5.92
CA LEU A 104 -3.20 18.77 -5.39
C LEU A 104 -3.64 19.83 -6.42
N PRO A 105 -2.76 20.38 -7.28
CA PRO A 105 -3.19 21.39 -8.26
C PRO A 105 -4.24 20.86 -9.25
N GLY A 106 -4.14 19.57 -9.58
CA GLY A 106 -5.02 18.87 -10.53
C GLY A 106 -6.13 18.05 -9.91
N ASN A 107 -6.27 18.09 -8.59
CA ASN A 107 -7.26 17.29 -7.86
C ASN A 107 -8.68 17.73 -8.25
N ASP A 108 -9.56 16.77 -8.52
CA ASP A 108 -11.00 16.98 -8.63
C ASP A 108 -11.69 16.39 -7.38
N PRO A 109 -12.09 17.21 -6.40
CA PRO A 109 -12.74 16.74 -5.19
C PRO A 109 -14.09 16.06 -5.42
N ALA A 110 -14.72 16.20 -6.60
CA ALA A 110 -15.97 15.53 -6.92
C ALA A 110 -15.74 14.09 -7.43
N ARG A 111 -14.59 13.82 -8.07
CA ARG A 111 -14.25 12.50 -8.64
C ARG A 111 -13.27 11.74 -7.77
N GLN A 112 -12.29 12.40 -7.18
CA GLN A 112 -11.25 11.80 -6.36
C GLN A 112 -11.62 11.93 -4.88
N THR A 113 -12.55 11.08 -4.45
CA THR A 113 -13.17 11.17 -3.11
C THR A 113 -12.72 10.08 -2.14
N LEU A 114 -12.02 9.04 -2.60
CA LEU A 114 -11.60 7.90 -1.80
C LEU A 114 -10.11 7.61 -2.01
N VAL A 115 -9.47 6.93 -1.06
CA VAL A 115 -8.10 6.40 -1.17
C VAL A 115 -8.03 4.99 -0.60
N GLU A 116 -7.25 4.12 -1.25
CA GLU A 116 -6.91 2.81 -0.70
C GLU A 116 -5.84 2.94 0.38
N VAL A 117 -6.16 2.48 1.60
CA VAL A 117 -5.25 2.50 2.76
C VAL A 117 -4.64 1.13 3.07
N TYR A 118 -5.22 0.06 2.54
CA TYR A 118 -4.75 -1.30 2.76
C TYR A 118 -5.16 -2.22 1.61
N SER A 119 -4.24 -3.02 1.10
CA SER A 119 -4.54 -4.05 0.10
C SER A 119 -3.64 -5.26 0.16
N GLY A 120 -3.70 -6.13 -0.86
CA GLY A 120 -2.77 -7.26 -0.98
C GLY A 120 -1.31 -6.82 -1.07
N HIS A 121 -1.06 -5.53 -1.32
CA HIS A 121 0.24 -4.88 -1.31
C HIS A 121 0.68 -4.30 0.04
N GLY A 122 -0.15 -4.47 1.09
CA GLY A 122 0.10 -4.00 2.44
C GLY A 122 -0.57 -2.66 2.78
N ASN A 123 -0.21 -2.14 3.95
CA ASN A 123 -0.74 -0.94 4.57
C ASN A 123 0.00 0.33 4.08
N SER A 124 -0.78 1.34 3.70
CA SER A 124 -0.34 2.67 3.26
C SER A 124 -0.92 3.80 4.12
N GLU A 125 -1.47 3.50 5.30
CA GLU A 125 -2.08 4.47 6.21
C GLU A 125 -1.07 5.48 6.78
N GLN A 126 -0.02 4.96 7.44
CA GLN A 126 0.75 5.70 8.44
C GLN A 126 1.84 6.58 7.82
N LEU A 127 1.96 7.82 8.26
CA LEU A 127 3.06 8.73 7.92
C LEU A 127 4.18 8.57 8.97
N PRO A 128 5.32 7.94 8.62
CA PRO A 128 6.48 7.93 9.49
C PRO A 128 7.23 9.27 9.45
N ASN A 129 8.12 9.47 10.42
CA ASN A 129 9.02 10.62 10.50
C ASN A 129 10.37 10.40 9.78
N TRP A 130 10.70 9.17 9.40
CA TRP A 130 11.87 8.83 8.58
C TRP A 130 11.59 8.98 7.09
N ARG A 131 12.65 8.97 6.27
CA ARG A 131 12.56 9.03 4.80
C ARG A 131 13.57 8.11 4.13
N PRO A 132 13.26 7.54 2.95
CA PRO A 132 14.18 6.67 2.22
C PRO A 132 15.31 7.44 1.52
N VAL A 133 15.08 8.71 1.17
CA VAL A 133 16.03 9.61 0.53
C VAL A 133 15.82 11.04 1.04
N ASP A 134 16.90 11.81 1.11
CA ASP A 134 16.87 13.27 1.23
C ASP A 134 16.69 13.90 -0.15
N ILE A 135 16.01 15.05 -0.21
CA ILE A 135 15.84 15.85 -1.43
C ILE A 135 16.35 17.26 -1.12
N ALA A 136 17.40 17.69 -1.81
CA ALA A 136 17.92 19.04 -1.71
C ALA A 136 17.06 20.04 -2.52
N ALA A 137 17.31 21.34 -2.32
CA ALA A 137 16.56 22.40 -2.99
C ALA A 137 16.68 22.38 -4.53
N ASP A 138 17.77 21.83 -5.06
CA ASP A 138 18.00 21.64 -6.50
C ASP A 138 17.39 20.33 -7.05
N GLY A 139 16.70 19.57 -6.20
CA GLY A 139 16.11 18.28 -6.52
C GLY A 139 17.09 17.10 -6.48
N SER A 140 18.37 17.32 -6.14
CA SER A 140 19.32 16.23 -5.98
C SER A 140 18.96 15.34 -4.79
N LEU A 141 19.17 14.03 -4.96
CA LEU A 141 18.86 13.02 -3.95
C LEU A 141 20.13 12.62 -3.18
N SER A 142 20.01 12.42 -1.87
CA SER A 142 21.06 11.82 -1.05
C SER A 142 20.53 10.77 -0.08
N CYS A 143 21.43 9.93 0.44
CA CYS A 143 21.08 8.87 1.36
C CYS A 143 21.03 9.39 2.82
N PRO A 144 19.88 9.36 3.50
CA PRO A 144 19.78 9.78 4.89
C PRO A 144 20.43 8.76 5.83
N ALA A 145 20.74 9.19 7.05
CA ALA A 145 21.15 8.29 8.12
C ALA A 145 19.93 7.50 8.66
N PRO A 146 20.16 6.32 9.29
CA PRO A 146 19.11 5.58 10.00
C PRO A 146 18.45 6.41 11.09
N MET A 147 17.16 6.20 11.31
CA MET A 147 16.35 6.94 12.27
C MET A 147 15.21 6.06 12.79
N ASP A 148 14.98 6.07 14.11
CA ASP A 148 13.85 5.40 14.77
C ASP A 148 13.62 3.96 14.29
N GLY A 149 14.70 3.16 14.28
CA GLY A 149 14.69 1.76 13.84
C GLY A 149 14.66 1.55 12.32
N TYR A 150 14.37 2.58 11.52
CA TYR A 150 14.41 2.52 10.06
C TYR A 150 15.84 2.66 9.54
N VAL A 151 16.29 1.67 8.75
CA VAL A 151 17.57 1.69 8.05
C VAL A 151 17.31 1.85 6.55
N PRO A 152 17.64 3.01 5.93
CA PRO A 152 17.51 3.16 4.48
C PRO A 152 18.34 2.12 3.74
N SER A 153 17.79 1.51 2.68
CA SER A 153 18.54 0.52 1.89
C SER A 153 19.85 1.08 1.30
N CYS A 154 19.86 2.35 0.89
CA CYS A 154 21.10 3.00 0.46
C CYS A 154 22.16 3.07 1.56
N TRP A 155 21.74 3.23 2.82
CA TRP A 155 22.65 3.31 3.95
C TRP A 155 23.25 1.94 4.23
N HIS A 156 22.39 0.92 4.26
CA HIS A 156 22.77 -0.47 4.43
C HIS A 156 23.72 -0.96 3.34
N ALA A 157 23.50 -0.55 2.08
CA ALA A 157 24.42 -0.79 0.99
C ALA A 157 25.84 -0.27 1.29
N GLY A 158 25.95 0.93 1.88
CA GLY A 158 27.21 1.47 2.37
C GLY A 158 27.83 0.62 3.48
N THR A 159 27.02 0.14 4.44
CA THR A 159 27.47 -0.72 5.54
C THR A 159 28.01 -2.05 5.04
N LEU A 160 27.32 -2.69 4.09
CA LEU A 160 27.74 -3.94 3.46
C LEU A 160 29.09 -3.81 2.77
N VAL A 161 29.24 -2.79 1.91
CA VAL A 161 30.50 -2.52 1.20
C VAL A 161 31.63 -2.16 2.17
N GLU A 162 31.36 -1.39 3.23
CA GLU A 162 32.36 -1.06 4.24
C GLU A 162 32.87 -2.30 4.98
N ALA A 163 31.96 -3.18 5.40
CA ALA A 163 32.28 -4.43 6.09
C ALA A 163 33.16 -5.31 5.20
N ARG A 164 32.73 -5.53 3.95
CA ARG A 164 33.48 -6.34 2.99
C ARG A 164 34.85 -5.76 2.65
N CYS A 165 34.94 -4.43 2.53
CA CYS A 165 36.21 -3.73 2.32
C CYS A 165 37.20 -3.97 3.47
N LYS A 166 36.73 -3.95 4.72
CA LYS A 166 37.58 -4.22 5.90
C LYS A 166 38.03 -5.68 5.95
N GLU A 167 37.15 -6.62 5.60
CA GLU A 167 37.49 -8.04 5.54
C GLU A 167 38.64 -8.35 4.56
N VAL A 168 38.70 -7.64 3.44
CA VAL A 168 39.78 -7.80 2.45
C VAL A 168 41.06 -7.03 2.81
N GLY A 169 41.11 -6.40 3.99
CA GLY A 169 42.32 -5.80 4.57
C GLY A 169 42.61 -4.37 4.12
N GLU A 170 41.64 -3.66 3.56
CA GLU A 170 41.79 -2.25 3.17
C GLU A 170 41.77 -1.30 4.37
N SER A 171 42.25 -0.07 4.16
CA SER A 171 42.27 0.95 5.22
C SER A 171 40.88 1.51 5.54
N ASP A 172 40.64 1.91 6.79
CA ASP A 172 39.39 2.56 7.21
C ASP A 172 38.99 3.75 6.33
N ALA A 173 39.97 4.56 5.91
CA ALA A 173 39.73 5.71 5.03
C ALA A 173 39.24 5.27 3.64
N THR A 174 39.79 4.18 3.11
CA THR A 174 39.36 3.61 1.81
C THR A 174 37.97 3.02 1.93
N CYS A 175 37.69 2.25 3.00
CA CYS A 175 36.38 1.64 3.21
C CYS A 175 35.28 2.67 3.46
N ALA A 176 35.56 3.74 4.20
CA ALA A 176 34.63 4.86 4.34
C ALA A 176 34.34 5.55 3.00
N GLY A 177 35.35 5.68 2.12
CA GLY A 177 35.17 6.18 0.76
C GLY A 177 34.23 5.28 -0.06
N ARG A 178 34.49 3.97 -0.07
CA ARG A 178 33.67 3.00 -0.81
C ARG A 178 32.23 2.89 -0.29
N ALA A 179 32.04 3.03 1.02
CA ALA A 179 30.71 3.10 1.64
C ALA A 179 29.92 4.33 1.16
N LYS A 180 30.61 5.48 1.01
CA LYS A 180 30.01 6.70 0.46
C LYS A 180 29.63 6.51 -1.01
N ASP A 181 30.50 5.89 -1.80
CA ASP A 181 30.23 5.61 -3.22
C ASP A 181 29.06 4.64 -3.38
N ALA A 182 28.95 3.61 -2.52
CA ALA A 182 27.81 2.69 -2.49
C ALA A 182 26.49 3.38 -2.19
N ARG A 183 26.45 4.29 -1.20
CA ARG A 183 25.27 5.12 -0.93
C ARG A 183 24.87 5.95 -2.14
N ALA A 184 25.85 6.58 -2.80
CA ALA A 184 25.61 7.43 -3.97
C ALA A 184 25.11 6.62 -5.18
N ASN A 185 25.74 5.48 -5.48
CA ASN A 185 25.35 4.59 -6.56
C ASN A 185 23.93 4.04 -6.33
N TYR A 186 23.60 3.60 -5.12
CA TYR A 186 22.26 3.12 -4.79
C TYR A 186 21.20 4.19 -5.06
N VAL A 187 21.42 5.42 -4.57
CA VAL A 187 20.48 6.54 -4.76
C VAL A 187 20.34 6.90 -6.25
N ALA A 188 21.44 6.93 -6.99
CA ALA A 188 21.44 7.23 -8.42
C ALA A 188 20.71 6.18 -9.27
N ALA A 189 20.60 4.95 -8.78
CA ALA A 189 19.96 3.83 -9.47
C ALA A 189 18.43 3.73 -9.23
N PHE A 190 17.83 4.62 -8.42
CA PHE A 190 16.39 4.61 -8.13
C PHE A 190 15.85 3.23 -7.71
N GLN A 191 14.89 2.64 -8.45
CA GLN A 191 14.34 1.32 -8.12
C GLN A 191 15.38 0.19 -8.25
N ALA A 192 16.46 0.42 -9.01
CA ALA A 192 17.53 -0.56 -9.24
C ALA A 192 18.68 -0.47 -8.21
N GLY A 193 18.51 0.27 -7.10
CA GLY A 193 19.56 0.45 -6.09
C GLY A 193 20.18 -0.86 -5.60
N TRP A 194 19.36 -1.88 -5.37
CA TRP A 194 19.81 -3.21 -4.93
C TRP A 194 20.74 -3.90 -5.95
N LYS A 195 20.68 -3.53 -7.23
CA LYS A 195 21.58 -4.06 -8.30
C LYS A 195 22.96 -3.41 -8.33
N THR A 196 23.20 -2.38 -7.51
CA THR A 196 24.51 -1.69 -7.47
C THR A 196 25.56 -2.43 -6.64
N LEU A 197 25.16 -3.50 -5.96
CA LEU A 197 25.98 -4.31 -5.06
C LEU A 197 26.08 -5.75 -5.60
N PRO A 198 27.05 -6.04 -6.49
CA PRO A 198 27.16 -7.37 -7.08
C PRO A 198 27.59 -8.42 -6.05
N GLY A 199 26.92 -9.57 -6.08
CA GLY A 199 27.23 -10.74 -5.28
C GLY A 199 26.71 -10.72 -3.84
N TYR A 200 25.91 -9.70 -3.47
CA TYR A 200 25.17 -9.71 -2.21
C TYR A 200 23.82 -10.41 -2.41
N GLU A 201 23.46 -11.28 -1.48
CA GLU A 201 22.24 -12.06 -1.53
C GLU A 201 21.11 -11.39 -0.75
N VAL A 202 19.89 -11.91 -0.93
CA VAL A 202 18.67 -11.48 -0.24
C VAL A 202 18.88 -11.34 1.27
N GLY A 203 19.52 -12.32 1.89
CA GLY A 203 19.77 -12.37 3.34
C GLY A 203 20.62 -11.22 3.85
N ASP A 204 21.58 -10.74 3.04
CA ASP A 204 22.49 -9.65 3.42
C ASP A 204 21.74 -8.34 3.66
N TRP A 205 20.59 -8.14 2.98
CA TRP A 205 19.82 -6.91 3.08
C TRP A 205 18.95 -6.80 4.34
N VAL A 206 18.77 -7.90 5.08
CA VAL A 206 17.94 -7.96 6.29
C VAL A 206 16.63 -7.18 6.13
N ASN A 207 16.20 -6.41 7.13
CA ASN A 207 15.04 -5.51 7.06
C ASN A 207 15.35 -4.09 6.52
N ALA A 208 16.46 -3.88 5.80
CA ALA A 208 16.78 -2.56 5.26
C ALA A 208 15.70 -2.07 4.27
N GLY A 209 15.29 -0.81 4.42
CA GLY A 209 14.23 -0.17 3.65
C GLY A 209 12.81 -0.48 4.14
N GLN A 210 12.65 -1.29 5.19
CA GLN A 210 11.32 -1.71 5.67
C GLN A 210 10.88 -0.88 6.87
N ALA A 211 9.57 -0.60 6.92
CA ALA A 211 9.00 0.21 7.98
C ALA A 211 8.97 -0.57 9.31
N PRO A 212 9.62 -0.07 10.38
CA PRO A 212 9.51 -0.67 11.71
C PRO A 212 8.14 -0.38 12.32
N ASP A 213 7.67 -1.27 13.19
CA ASP A 213 6.50 -1.08 14.06
C ASP A 213 5.19 -0.69 13.35
N MET A 214 5.04 -1.08 12.08
CA MET A 214 3.82 -0.88 11.30
C MET A 214 3.07 -2.19 11.10
N PHE A 215 1.73 -2.12 11.09
CA PHE A 215 0.90 -3.27 10.74
C PHE A 215 0.98 -3.54 9.24
N GLN A 216 1.56 -4.69 8.87
CA GLN A 216 1.67 -5.19 7.49
C GLN A 216 1.97 -4.08 6.47
N PRO A 217 3.07 -3.31 6.63
CA PRO A 217 3.36 -2.15 5.79
C PRO A 217 3.59 -2.56 4.34
N ALA A 218 3.35 -1.65 3.41
CA ALA A 218 3.79 -1.87 2.03
C ALA A 218 5.32 -2.01 1.94
N PHE A 219 5.79 -2.93 1.08
CA PHE A 219 7.23 -3.14 0.86
C PHE A 219 7.92 -1.84 0.46
N ASN A 220 9.06 -1.53 1.10
CA ASN A 220 9.82 -0.31 0.85
C ASN A 220 8.91 0.96 0.90
N LEU A 221 8.05 1.07 1.92
CA LEU A 221 7.03 2.12 2.05
C LEU A 221 7.55 3.52 1.64
N ARG A 222 6.73 4.26 0.88
CA ARG A 222 7.00 5.67 0.50
C ARG A 222 6.19 6.62 1.40
N PRO A 223 6.83 7.30 2.38
CA PRO A 223 6.12 8.11 3.37
C PRO A 223 5.21 9.19 2.77
N ARG A 224 5.66 9.87 1.70
CA ARG A 224 4.88 10.92 1.04
C ARG A 224 3.79 10.40 0.09
N GLY A 225 3.48 9.12 0.16
CA GLY A 225 2.33 8.53 -0.50
C GLY A 225 1.35 7.85 0.45
N THR A 226 1.49 8.07 1.76
CA THR A 226 0.60 7.50 2.76
C THR A 226 -0.68 8.34 2.90
N ALA A 227 -1.75 7.72 3.37
CA ALA A 227 -3.02 8.41 3.54
C ALA A 227 -2.93 9.56 4.54
N GLN A 228 -2.22 9.38 5.67
CA GLN A 228 -2.00 10.44 6.64
C GLN A 228 -1.24 11.64 6.03
N TYR A 229 -0.23 11.38 5.18
CA TYR A 229 0.44 12.46 4.44
C TYR A 229 -0.53 13.26 3.58
N MET A 230 -1.35 12.57 2.79
CA MET A 230 -2.34 13.21 1.91
C MET A 230 -3.34 14.08 2.69
N LEU A 231 -3.83 13.60 3.84
CA LEU A 231 -4.78 14.34 4.67
C LEU A 231 -4.14 15.56 5.36
N ALA A 232 -2.83 15.51 5.65
CA ALA A 232 -2.10 16.58 6.32
C ALA A 232 -1.70 17.72 5.38
N ILE A 233 -1.35 17.44 4.13
CA ILE A 233 -0.87 18.48 3.19
C ILE A 233 -1.98 19.37 2.63
N ARG A 234 -1.60 20.59 2.23
CA ARG A 234 -2.46 21.53 1.51
C ARG A 234 -1.72 22.18 0.33
N ASP A 235 -2.49 22.62 -0.66
CA ASP A 235 -2.04 23.49 -1.75
C ASP A 235 -2.41 24.94 -1.42
N PHE A 236 -1.39 25.80 -1.45
CA PHE A 236 -1.48 27.22 -1.15
C PHE A 236 -1.32 28.08 -2.42
N SER A 237 -1.49 27.51 -3.60
CA SER A 237 -1.51 28.25 -4.88
C SER A 237 -2.56 29.37 -4.88
N ASP A 238 -3.69 29.15 -4.20
CA ASP A 238 -4.61 30.17 -3.73
C ASP A 238 -4.54 30.26 -2.19
N PRO A 239 -3.78 31.22 -1.61
CA PRO A 239 -3.63 31.35 -0.16
C PRO A 239 -4.94 31.65 0.58
N LEU A 240 -5.97 32.16 -0.10
CA LEU A 240 -7.27 32.48 0.51
C LEU A 240 -8.20 31.26 0.53
N GLN A 241 -7.91 30.24 -0.26
CA GLN A 241 -8.67 28.99 -0.33
C GLN A 241 -7.72 27.78 -0.46
N PRO A 242 -6.92 27.47 0.58
CA PRO A 242 -6.02 26.34 0.54
C PRO A 242 -6.78 25.04 0.27
N LYS A 243 -6.35 24.28 -0.74
CA LYS A 243 -7.02 23.04 -1.14
C LYS A 243 -6.35 21.83 -0.48
N GLY A 244 -7.15 20.83 -0.13
CA GLY A 244 -6.68 19.57 0.43
C GLY A 244 -7.43 18.37 -0.14
N PHE A 245 -7.04 17.19 0.31
CA PHE A 245 -7.76 15.96 0.01
C PHE A 245 -8.77 15.65 1.11
N ASP A 246 -10.04 15.48 0.72
CA ASP A 246 -11.13 15.10 1.61
C ASP A 246 -11.49 13.61 1.42
N PHE A 247 -10.48 12.74 1.42
CA PHE A 247 -10.63 11.33 1.10
C PHE A 247 -11.37 10.51 2.17
N GLY A 248 -12.26 9.62 1.74
CA GLY A 248 -12.70 8.45 2.51
C GLY A 248 -11.73 7.27 2.34
N PHE A 249 -11.75 6.32 3.27
CA PHE A 249 -10.83 5.17 3.28
C PHE A 249 -11.51 3.90 2.79
N ILE A 250 -10.82 3.19 1.90
CA ILE A 250 -11.21 1.85 1.47
C ILE A 250 -10.04 0.86 1.62
N GLY A 251 -10.40 -0.41 1.78
CA GLY A 251 -9.48 -1.51 1.60
C GLY A 251 -9.85 -2.28 0.33
N SER A 252 -8.92 -3.02 -0.24
CA SER A 252 -9.19 -3.87 -1.39
C SER A 252 -8.38 -5.15 -1.36
N SER A 253 -8.84 -6.21 -2.04
CA SER A 253 -8.09 -7.47 -2.05
C SER A 253 -6.78 -7.37 -2.81
N ASP A 254 -6.71 -6.47 -3.81
CA ASP A 254 -5.63 -6.24 -4.80
C ASP A 254 -4.47 -7.26 -4.75
N ASN A 255 -4.72 -8.47 -5.26
CA ASN A 255 -3.74 -9.56 -5.27
C ASN A 255 -3.60 -10.20 -6.66
N HIS A 256 -4.06 -9.50 -7.71
CA HIS A 256 -4.03 -9.89 -9.13
C HIS A 256 -4.46 -11.34 -9.46
N THR A 257 -5.16 -12.03 -8.56
CA THR A 257 -5.60 -13.43 -8.77
C THR A 257 -6.97 -13.52 -9.45
N ALA A 258 -7.66 -12.38 -9.58
CA ALA A 258 -9.06 -12.26 -9.98
C ALA A 258 -10.05 -13.05 -9.08
N ARG A 259 -9.62 -13.41 -7.85
CA ARG A 259 -10.50 -14.02 -6.85
C ARG A 259 -11.19 -12.92 -6.04
N PRO A 260 -12.52 -13.01 -5.83
CA PRO A 260 -13.24 -12.01 -5.09
C PRO A 260 -12.97 -12.15 -3.58
N GLY A 261 -12.55 -11.05 -2.96
CA GLY A 261 -12.58 -10.84 -1.51
C GLY A 261 -11.77 -11.85 -0.70
N THR A 262 -10.45 -11.80 -0.81
CA THR A 262 -9.51 -12.51 0.07
C THR A 262 -9.37 -11.80 1.43
N GLY A 263 -8.74 -12.44 2.43
CA GLY A 263 -8.44 -11.81 3.73
C GLY A 263 -9.44 -12.06 4.86
N TYR A 264 -10.59 -12.69 4.58
CA TYR A 264 -11.47 -13.16 5.66
C TYR A 264 -10.98 -14.45 6.33
N LYS A 265 -10.03 -15.17 5.70
CA LYS A 265 -9.31 -16.35 6.18
C LYS A 265 -7.85 -16.22 5.74
N GLU A 266 -6.95 -16.68 6.60
CA GLU A 266 -5.49 -16.60 6.44
C GLU A 266 -4.97 -17.99 6.07
N VAL A 267 -5.24 -18.40 4.83
CA VAL A 267 -4.94 -19.74 4.30
C VAL A 267 -4.53 -19.68 2.84
N ALA A 268 -3.84 -20.72 2.38
CA ALA A 268 -3.47 -20.92 0.98
C ALA A 268 -2.76 -19.68 0.38
N ARG A 269 -1.70 -19.22 1.04
CA ARG A 269 -0.88 -18.05 0.68
C ARG A 269 -0.53 -18.03 -0.80
N GLY A 270 -0.10 -19.17 -1.34
CA GLY A 270 0.27 -19.31 -2.76
C GLY A 270 -0.86 -19.00 -3.75
N GLU A 271 -2.09 -18.86 -3.25
CA GLU A 271 -3.31 -18.62 -4.02
C GLU A 271 -4.13 -17.41 -3.59
N MET A 272 -4.10 -17.06 -2.31
CA MET A 272 -4.83 -15.92 -1.77
C MET A 272 -3.96 -14.66 -1.72
N THR A 273 -2.69 -14.76 -2.12
CA THR A 273 -1.73 -13.65 -2.23
C THR A 273 -0.93 -13.74 -3.52
N GLU A 274 -0.14 -12.70 -3.80
CA GLU A 274 0.84 -12.70 -4.89
C GLU A 274 2.22 -13.22 -4.51
N GLY A 275 2.49 -13.35 -3.22
CA GLY A 275 3.76 -13.84 -2.72
C GLY A 275 3.79 -15.35 -2.80
N ARG A 276 3.99 -15.86 -4.02
CA ARG A 276 4.07 -17.29 -4.31
C ARG A 276 5.42 -17.84 -3.85
N GLY A 277 5.38 -19.02 -3.22
CA GLY A 277 6.56 -19.82 -2.92
C GLY A 277 6.91 -20.80 -4.04
N ARG A 278 7.97 -21.59 -3.82
CA ARG A 278 8.45 -22.62 -4.74
C ARG A 278 7.46 -23.80 -4.82
N LYS A 279 7.08 -24.21 -6.05
CA LYS A 279 6.24 -25.39 -6.31
C LYS A 279 7.09 -26.62 -6.64
N GLY A 280 7.19 -27.57 -5.70
CA GLY A 280 7.97 -28.80 -5.89
C GLY A 280 9.43 -28.54 -6.30
N ASP A 281 10.06 -29.46 -7.01
CA ASP A 281 11.46 -29.33 -7.50
C ASP A 281 11.57 -28.50 -8.80
N SER A 282 10.52 -27.76 -9.18
CA SER A 282 10.50 -26.98 -10.42
C SER A 282 11.47 -25.80 -10.35
N ALA A 283 12.53 -25.89 -11.15
CA ALA A 283 13.51 -24.81 -11.39
C ALA A 283 12.97 -23.64 -12.23
N ILE A 284 11.68 -23.64 -12.62
CA ILE A 284 11.03 -22.44 -13.18
C ILE A 284 10.71 -21.50 -12.02
N ASP A 285 11.78 -20.98 -11.44
CA ASP A 285 11.71 -19.83 -10.57
C ASP A 285 11.35 -18.61 -11.41
N GLY A 286 10.65 -17.64 -10.83
CA GLY A 286 10.27 -16.40 -11.52
C GLY A 286 11.47 -15.56 -12.00
N GLY A 287 12.71 -16.00 -11.77
CA GLY A 287 13.97 -15.30 -12.01
C GLY A 287 14.28 -14.94 -13.47
N GLY A 288 13.52 -15.45 -14.45
CA GLY A 288 13.59 -14.95 -15.84
C GLY A 288 12.70 -13.72 -16.11
N LEU A 289 11.66 -13.52 -15.31
CA LEU A 289 10.68 -12.44 -15.45
C LEU A 289 10.98 -11.26 -14.51
N PHE A 290 11.51 -11.57 -13.32
CA PHE A 290 11.97 -10.60 -12.33
C PHE A 290 13.49 -10.67 -12.19
N GLY A 291 14.12 -9.64 -11.60
CA GLY A 291 15.56 -9.64 -11.41
C GLY A 291 15.98 -10.53 -10.24
N SER A 292 17.23 -10.99 -10.24
CA SER A 292 17.85 -11.66 -9.10
C SER A 292 19.02 -10.84 -8.57
N SER A 293 19.24 -10.88 -7.25
CA SER A 293 20.35 -10.20 -6.55
C SER A 293 21.72 -10.82 -6.85
N SER A 294 21.76 -12.08 -7.31
CA SER A 294 22.98 -12.85 -7.50
C SER A 294 23.39 -12.92 -8.98
N GLU A 295 24.07 -11.89 -9.47
CA GLU A 295 24.75 -11.92 -10.79
C GLU A 295 26.27 -12.21 -10.69
N ALA A 296 26.82 -12.31 -9.48
CA ALA A 296 28.25 -12.56 -9.23
C ALA A 296 28.47 -13.60 -8.12
N ASP A 297 29.57 -14.38 -8.23
CA ASP A 297 29.86 -15.53 -7.35
C ASP A 297 30.20 -15.15 -5.89
N ALA A 298 30.54 -13.89 -5.60
CA ALA A 298 30.91 -13.44 -4.25
C ALA A 298 30.63 -11.93 -4.03
N PRO A 299 30.31 -11.51 -2.79
CA PRO A 299 30.12 -10.10 -2.46
C PRO A 299 31.35 -9.24 -2.76
N ALA A 300 31.16 -8.20 -3.57
CA ALA A 300 32.21 -7.25 -3.90
C ALA A 300 32.48 -6.25 -2.76
N ALA A 301 33.75 -5.87 -2.61
CA ALA A 301 34.19 -4.80 -1.70
C ALA A 301 33.98 -3.39 -2.27
N GLU A 302 33.28 -3.27 -3.40
CA GLU A 302 32.99 -2.02 -4.12
C GLU A 302 31.57 -2.10 -4.70
N SER A 303 30.93 -0.95 -4.86
CA SER A 303 29.67 -0.84 -5.60
C SER A 303 29.92 -0.43 -7.04
N VAL A 304 28.97 -0.71 -7.92
CA VAL A 304 29.03 -0.31 -9.33
C VAL A 304 27.89 0.64 -9.67
N PRO A 305 28.11 1.70 -10.47
CA PRO A 305 27.02 2.50 -11.01
C PRO A 305 26.07 1.62 -11.82
N TRP A 306 24.77 1.75 -11.58
CA TRP A 306 23.79 1.02 -12.37
C TRP A 306 23.71 1.61 -13.78
N VAL A 307 23.83 0.74 -14.79
CA VAL A 307 23.66 1.07 -16.20
C VAL A 307 22.63 0.10 -16.76
N SER A 308 21.51 0.62 -17.27
CA SER A 308 20.51 -0.24 -17.90
C SER A 308 21.13 -0.94 -19.11
N SER A 309 21.05 -2.27 -19.12
CA SER A 309 21.58 -3.16 -20.14
C SER A 309 20.47 -3.79 -21.00
N GLY A 310 19.28 -3.20 -21.01
CA GLY A 310 18.11 -3.71 -21.74
C GLY A 310 17.13 -4.51 -20.87
N GLU A 311 17.26 -4.41 -19.55
CA GLU A 311 16.31 -5.00 -18.61
C GLU A 311 14.92 -4.37 -18.76
N SER A 312 13.89 -5.20 -18.62
CA SER A 312 12.51 -4.70 -18.53
C SER A 312 12.23 -4.13 -17.14
N PRO A 313 11.21 -3.25 -16.99
CA PRO A 313 10.84 -2.70 -15.68
C PRO A 313 10.57 -3.76 -14.60
N LEU A 314 10.05 -4.93 -14.98
CA LEU A 314 9.81 -6.05 -14.04
C LEU A 314 11.11 -6.60 -13.45
N GLN A 315 12.21 -6.55 -14.20
CA GLN A 315 13.52 -7.01 -13.72
C GLN A 315 14.18 -6.04 -12.74
N LEU A 316 13.59 -4.86 -12.51
CA LEU A 316 14.03 -3.90 -11.49
C LEU A 316 13.31 -4.10 -10.16
N PHE A 317 12.23 -4.88 -10.15
CA PHE A 317 11.49 -5.19 -8.93
C PHE A 317 12.29 -6.17 -8.08
N GLU A 318 12.55 -5.77 -6.84
CA GLU A 318 13.22 -6.57 -5.81
C GLU A 318 12.26 -7.64 -5.26
N MET A 319 11.86 -8.59 -6.10
CA MET A 319 10.81 -9.55 -5.77
C MET A 319 11.23 -10.57 -4.71
N GLU A 320 12.52 -10.85 -4.57
CA GLU A 320 13.04 -11.81 -3.59
C GLU A 320 12.65 -11.42 -2.15
N ARG A 321 12.76 -10.13 -1.79
CA ARG A 321 12.21 -9.61 -0.52
C ARG A 321 10.78 -9.09 -0.66
N GLY A 322 10.44 -8.46 -1.79
CA GLY A 322 9.11 -7.88 -2.02
C GLY A 322 7.98 -8.92 -1.91
N ALA A 323 8.25 -10.16 -2.34
CA ALA A 323 7.31 -11.27 -2.19
C ALA A 323 6.87 -11.49 -0.75
N ALA A 324 7.76 -11.17 0.21
CA ALA A 324 7.54 -11.31 1.64
C ALA A 324 6.39 -10.44 2.19
N TYR A 325 5.92 -9.45 1.43
CA TYR A 325 4.97 -8.42 1.85
C TYR A 325 3.59 -8.52 1.18
N PHE A 326 3.35 -9.51 0.32
CA PHE A 326 2.03 -9.69 -0.31
C PHE A 326 1.04 -10.42 0.58
N VAL A 327 0.09 -9.71 1.16
CA VAL A 327 -0.88 -10.23 2.14
C VAL A 327 -2.20 -10.63 1.47
N THR A 328 -3.11 -11.21 2.25
CA THR A 328 -4.45 -11.66 1.81
C THR A 328 -5.39 -10.50 1.44
N GLY A 329 -4.96 -9.25 1.61
CA GLY A 329 -5.65 -8.05 1.15
C GLY A 329 -6.85 -7.64 1.99
N GLY A 330 -7.31 -6.42 1.77
CA GLY A 330 -8.40 -5.79 2.50
C GLY A 330 -9.77 -5.97 1.87
N LEU A 331 -10.79 -5.47 2.56
CA LEU A 331 -12.14 -5.30 2.00
C LEU A 331 -12.65 -3.88 2.26
N VAL A 332 -13.38 -3.35 1.29
CA VAL A 332 -14.23 -2.18 1.48
C VAL A 332 -15.52 -2.60 2.16
N ALA A 333 -15.89 -1.86 3.19
CA ALA A 333 -17.19 -1.96 3.83
C ALA A 333 -17.97 -0.67 3.62
N VAL A 334 -19.29 -0.79 3.42
CA VAL A 334 -20.16 0.33 3.03
C VAL A 334 -21.35 0.43 3.98
N HIS A 335 -21.63 1.63 4.47
CA HIS A 335 -22.89 1.93 5.15
C HIS A 335 -23.93 2.28 4.08
N SER A 336 -24.64 1.26 3.61
CA SER A 336 -25.62 1.40 2.53
C SER A 336 -27.05 1.20 3.04
N ALA A 337 -27.99 1.93 2.44
CA ALA A 337 -29.43 1.75 2.66
C ALA A 337 -29.97 0.46 2.01
N GLY A 338 -29.21 -0.17 1.11
CA GLY A 338 -29.60 -1.33 0.33
C GLY A 338 -28.42 -2.24 0.01
N ARG A 339 -28.68 -3.27 -0.81
CA ARG A 339 -27.64 -4.20 -1.30
C ARG A 339 -27.52 -4.19 -2.82
N ASP A 340 -28.28 -3.35 -3.50
CA ASP A 340 -28.19 -3.13 -4.93
C ASP A 340 -27.02 -2.19 -5.26
N ARG A 341 -26.69 -2.14 -6.56
CA ARG A 341 -25.55 -1.38 -7.07
C ARG A 341 -25.66 0.11 -6.75
N ASP A 342 -26.86 0.68 -6.88
CA ASP A 342 -27.07 2.13 -6.75
C ASP A 342 -26.92 2.53 -5.28
N ALA A 343 -27.51 1.77 -4.36
CA ALA A 343 -27.35 2.01 -2.93
C ALA A 343 -25.88 1.88 -2.46
N ILE A 344 -25.10 0.97 -3.03
CA ILE A 344 -23.66 0.82 -2.72
C ILE A 344 -22.86 1.97 -3.34
N TRP A 345 -23.15 2.32 -4.58
CA TRP A 345 -22.53 3.43 -5.29
C TRP A 345 -22.75 4.75 -4.56
N ASP A 346 -23.97 5.01 -4.11
CA ASP A 346 -24.31 6.22 -3.35
C ASP A 346 -23.56 6.29 -2.02
N ALA A 347 -23.36 5.17 -1.32
CA ALA A 347 -22.55 5.13 -0.10
C ALA A 347 -21.07 5.46 -0.37
N LEU A 348 -20.51 4.95 -1.47
CA LEU A 348 -19.16 5.28 -1.93
C LEU A 348 -19.04 6.78 -2.26
N GLN A 349 -20.01 7.35 -2.98
CA GLN A 349 -20.04 8.79 -3.29
C GLN A 349 -20.12 9.66 -2.03
N ARG A 350 -20.92 9.26 -1.04
CA ARG A 350 -21.03 9.97 0.26
C ARG A 350 -19.82 9.72 1.19
N LYS A 351 -18.88 8.86 0.80
CA LYS A 351 -17.73 8.42 1.63
C LYS A 351 -18.14 7.74 2.94
N GLU A 352 -19.36 7.21 3.02
CA GLU A 352 -19.87 6.45 4.17
C GLU A 352 -19.35 5.00 4.10
N VAL A 353 -18.03 4.87 4.01
CA VAL A 353 -17.30 3.63 3.79
C VAL A 353 -16.14 3.52 4.76
N TYR A 354 -15.61 2.31 4.93
CA TYR A 354 -14.43 2.08 5.75
C TYR A 354 -13.60 0.93 5.20
N ALA A 355 -12.31 0.94 5.51
CA ALA A 355 -11.40 -0.12 5.14
C ALA A 355 -11.37 -1.21 6.21
N THR A 356 -11.12 -2.44 5.80
CA THR A 356 -10.77 -3.54 6.69
C THR A 356 -9.54 -4.25 6.17
N SER A 357 -8.78 -4.87 7.07
CA SER A 357 -7.60 -5.69 6.74
C SER A 357 -7.95 -7.05 6.12
N GLY A 358 -9.22 -7.27 5.76
CA GLY A 358 -9.73 -8.51 5.15
C GLY A 358 -10.85 -9.15 5.99
N ARG A 359 -10.75 -9.03 7.32
CA ARG A 359 -11.77 -9.49 8.26
C ARG A 359 -13.03 -8.63 8.16
N ARG A 360 -14.21 -9.24 8.30
CA ARG A 360 -15.51 -8.56 8.24
C ARG A 360 -15.88 -7.90 9.57
N THR A 361 -14.97 -7.08 10.11
CA THR A 361 -15.18 -6.23 11.28
C THR A 361 -16.21 -5.15 10.94
N LEU A 362 -17.11 -4.83 11.86
CA LEU A 362 -18.09 -3.77 11.69
C LEU A 362 -17.67 -2.52 12.46
N LEU A 363 -17.76 -1.36 11.82
CA LEU A 363 -17.31 -0.08 12.39
C LEU A 363 -18.26 1.07 12.06
N TRP A 364 -18.60 1.85 13.09
CA TRP A 364 -19.28 3.14 13.00
C TRP A 364 -18.46 4.18 13.75
N PHE A 365 -18.35 5.36 13.16
CA PHE A 365 -17.67 6.52 13.73
C PHE A 365 -18.51 7.74 13.39
N ASP A 366 -19.06 8.35 14.43
CA ASP A 366 -20.04 9.42 14.32
C ASP A 366 -19.58 10.60 15.17
N LEU A 367 -19.65 11.82 14.66
CA LEU A 367 -19.63 13.03 15.46
C LEU A 367 -21.03 13.25 16.04
N VAL A 368 -21.12 13.48 17.35
CA VAL A 368 -22.38 13.64 18.10
C VAL A 368 -22.71 15.11 18.27
N ASP A 369 -23.89 15.53 17.79
CA ASP A 369 -24.40 16.89 17.91
C ASP A 369 -25.81 16.87 18.54
N GLY A 370 -25.86 16.87 19.88
CA GLY A 370 -27.10 16.69 20.62
C GLY A 370 -27.75 15.33 20.34
N ALA A 371 -28.89 15.34 19.64
CA ALA A 371 -29.60 14.12 19.21
C ALA A 371 -29.22 13.68 17.79
N GLU A 372 -28.55 14.53 17.02
CA GLU A 372 -28.12 14.25 15.65
C GLU A 372 -26.70 13.68 15.62
N THR A 373 -26.39 12.97 14.53
CA THR A 373 -25.05 12.40 14.30
C THR A 373 -24.59 12.70 12.89
N ILE A 374 -23.32 13.09 12.76
CA ILE A 374 -22.65 13.26 11.47
C ILE A 374 -21.74 12.04 11.26
N PRO A 375 -21.95 11.24 10.19
CA PRO A 375 -21.22 10.00 9.99
C PRO A 375 -19.78 10.20 9.47
N MET A 376 -18.97 9.15 9.55
CA MET A 376 -17.68 9.04 8.86
C MET A 376 -17.80 9.42 7.37
N GLY A 377 -16.76 10.06 6.82
CA GLY A 377 -16.72 10.55 5.44
C GLY A 377 -17.23 11.99 5.27
N ALA A 378 -17.98 12.50 6.24
CA ALA A 378 -18.57 13.83 6.20
C ALA A 378 -17.58 14.96 6.55
N LYS A 379 -18.00 16.18 6.21
CA LYS A 379 -17.32 17.44 6.54
C LYS A 379 -18.29 18.38 7.26
N THR A 380 -17.81 19.06 8.29
CA THR A 380 -18.60 20.00 9.10
C THR A 380 -17.75 21.17 9.56
N THR A 381 -18.39 22.29 9.93
CA THR A 381 -17.73 23.45 10.55
C THR A 381 -18.17 23.58 12.00
N ARG A 382 -17.23 23.84 12.92
CA ARG A 382 -17.50 23.96 14.36
C ARG A 382 -16.62 25.02 15.03
N SER A 383 -17.14 25.63 16.09
CA SER A 383 -16.38 26.48 17.03
C SER A 383 -16.19 25.83 18.41
N GLU A 384 -16.93 24.77 18.69
CA GLU A 384 -16.90 24.06 19.96
C GLU A 384 -16.11 22.75 19.84
N ALA A 385 -15.71 22.18 20.97
CA ALA A 385 -15.02 20.90 21.05
C ALA A 385 -15.88 19.78 20.42
N PRO A 386 -15.43 19.14 19.32
CA PRO A 386 -16.19 18.06 18.71
C PRO A 386 -16.19 16.83 19.62
N ARG A 387 -17.35 16.17 19.70
CA ARG A 387 -17.57 14.94 20.45
C ARG A 387 -17.88 13.81 19.50
N PHE A 388 -17.34 12.65 19.75
CA PHE A 388 -17.46 11.50 18.87
C PHE A 388 -17.93 10.27 19.62
N ARG A 389 -18.61 9.39 18.90
CA ARG A 389 -18.96 8.04 19.33
C ARG A 389 -18.43 7.05 18.31
N VAL A 390 -17.77 6.01 18.81
CA VAL A 390 -17.32 4.87 18.03
C VAL A 390 -18.13 3.67 18.47
N ARG A 391 -18.61 2.87 17.50
CA ARG A 391 -19.16 1.55 17.75
C ARG A 391 -18.42 0.57 16.86
N ALA A 392 -17.90 -0.50 17.44
CA ALA A 392 -17.21 -1.54 16.70
C ALA A 392 -17.71 -2.92 17.14
N THR A 393 -17.68 -3.86 16.22
CA THR A 393 -18.01 -5.26 16.49
C THR A 393 -17.06 -6.13 15.68
N GLY A 394 -16.35 -7.02 16.36
CA GLY A 394 -15.37 -7.88 15.70
C GLY A 394 -16.02 -8.83 14.70
N SER A 395 -15.20 -9.28 13.76
CA SER A 395 -15.55 -10.27 12.76
C SER A 395 -16.00 -11.58 13.41
N PHE A 396 -16.77 -12.39 12.69
CA PHE A 396 -17.10 -13.74 13.16
C PHE A 396 -15.87 -14.63 13.05
N GLU A 397 -15.66 -15.48 14.05
CA GLU A 397 -14.70 -16.57 13.91
C GLU A 397 -15.09 -17.48 12.76
N GLN A 398 -14.10 -18.01 12.05
CA GLN A 398 -14.35 -18.80 10.85
C GLN A 398 -14.27 -20.29 11.16
N LYS A 399 -15.31 -21.03 10.80
CA LYS A 399 -15.30 -22.49 10.76
C LYS A 399 -14.47 -22.98 9.56
N PRO A 400 -13.83 -24.15 9.64
CA PRO A 400 -13.19 -24.79 8.49
C PRO A 400 -14.17 -25.01 7.34
N GLY A 401 -13.66 -25.10 6.11
CA GLY A 401 -14.45 -25.46 4.96
C GLY A 401 -15.41 -24.35 4.47
N CYS A 402 -16.44 -24.78 3.74
CA CYS A 402 -17.53 -23.95 3.25
C CYS A 402 -18.88 -24.35 3.87
N PRO A 403 -19.85 -23.42 3.98
CA PRO A 403 -21.23 -23.78 4.30
C PRO A 403 -21.79 -24.77 3.28
N GLU A 404 -22.59 -25.74 3.74
CA GLU A 404 -23.17 -26.82 2.90
C GLU A 404 -23.91 -26.26 1.67
N HIS A 405 -24.75 -25.23 1.87
CA HIS A 405 -25.49 -24.60 0.77
C HIS A 405 -24.61 -23.99 -0.34
N VAL A 406 -23.37 -23.61 -0.03
CA VAL A 406 -22.42 -23.09 -1.03
C VAL A 406 -21.89 -24.24 -1.88
N VAL A 407 -21.57 -25.36 -1.25
CA VAL A 407 -21.12 -26.58 -1.92
C VAL A 407 -22.24 -27.14 -2.80
N ASP A 408 -23.47 -27.21 -2.29
CA ASP A 408 -24.63 -27.65 -3.06
C ASP A 408 -24.90 -26.79 -4.30
N ALA A 409 -24.71 -25.47 -4.19
CA ALA A 409 -25.00 -24.53 -5.27
C ALA A 409 -23.90 -24.47 -6.35
N LEU A 410 -22.62 -24.57 -5.95
CA LEU A 410 -21.48 -24.36 -6.85
C LEU A 410 -20.78 -25.68 -7.26
N GLY A 411 -20.92 -26.72 -6.45
CA GLY A 411 -20.16 -27.97 -6.55
C GLY A 411 -18.71 -27.84 -6.06
N ASP A 412 -18.14 -28.96 -5.60
CA ASP A 412 -16.81 -29.02 -4.99
C ASP A 412 -15.70 -28.41 -5.86
N ALA A 413 -15.69 -28.73 -7.15
CA ALA A 413 -14.66 -28.26 -8.07
C ALA A 413 -14.65 -26.73 -8.22
N ARG A 414 -15.83 -26.08 -8.19
CA ARG A 414 -15.92 -24.62 -8.29
C ARG A 414 -15.56 -23.95 -6.97
N VAL A 415 -15.97 -24.56 -5.85
CA VAL A 415 -15.61 -24.12 -4.49
C VAL A 415 -14.10 -24.17 -4.29
N ASP A 416 -13.44 -25.27 -4.68
CA ASP A 416 -11.99 -25.39 -4.64
C ASP A 416 -11.29 -24.34 -5.53
N HIS A 417 -11.83 -24.09 -6.72
CA HIS A 417 -11.24 -23.12 -7.64
C HIS A 417 -11.25 -21.67 -7.10
N ILE A 418 -12.40 -21.24 -6.58
CA ILE A 418 -12.62 -19.86 -6.12
C ILE A 418 -12.03 -19.66 -4.74
N CYS A 419 -12.37 -20.55 -3.80
CA CYS A 419 -12.13 -20.35 -2.36
C CYS A 419 -11.19 -21.39 -1.74
N ARG A 420 -10.63 -22.33 -2.52
CA ARG A 420 -9.75 -23.40 -2.00
C ARG A 420 -10.40 -24.26 -0.92
N GLY A 421 -11.71 -24.48 -1.04
CA GLY A 421 -12.47 -25.19 -0.02
C GLY A 421 -12.75 -24.35 1.24
N GLU A 422 -12.24 -23.12 1.33
CA GLU A 422 -12.29 -22.29 2.53
C GLU A 422 -13.11 -21.01 2.29
N CYS A 423 -14.42 -21.17 2.16
CA CYS A 423 -15.35 -20.05 1.97
C CYS A 423 -15.52 -19.22 3.25
N TYR A 424 -16.16 -18.05 3.14
CA TYR A 424 -16.66 -17.34 4.31
C TYR A 424 -17.68 -18.23 5.04
N HIS A 425 -17.28 -18.75 6.20
CA HIS A 425 -18.00 -19.75 6.96
C HIS A 425 -18.05 -19.30 8.43
N PRO A 426 -18.85 -18.28 8.75
CA PRO A 426 -18.88 -17.71 10.08
C PRO A 426 -19.43 -18.71 11.10
N SER A 427 -18.83 -18.70 12.29
CA SER A 427 -19.43 -19.26 13.50
C SER A 427 -20.45 -18.28 14.10
N ASP A 428 -21.01 -18.65 15.24
CA ASP A 428 -21.91 -17.79 16.02
C ASP A 428 -21.13 -16.92 17.03
N GLU A 429 -19.81 -17.07 17.09
CA GLU A 429 -18.91 -16.36 18.00
C GLU A 429 -18.19 -15.22 17.27
N ARG A 430 -18.06 -14.09 17.95
CA ARG A 430 -17.39 -12.91 17.44
C ARG A 430 -16.04 -12.74 18.11
N ARG A 431 -15.07 -12.33 17.29
CA ARG A 431 -13.75 -11.98 17.76
C ARG A 431 -13.81 -10.73 18.64
N PRO A 432 -13.07 -10.68 19.75
CA PRO A 432 -13.02 -9.49 20.59
C PRO A 432 -12.42 -8.28 19.87
N ILE A 433 -13.01 -7.09 20.10
CA ILE A 433 -12.31 -5.82 19.87
C ILE A 433 -11.55 -5.50 21.16
N THR A 434 -10.23 -5.32 21.07
CA THR A 434 -9.36 -5.06 22.23
C THR A 434 -9.28 -3.57 22.55
N ARG A 435 -9.24 -2.72 21.52
CA ARG A 435 -9.15 -1.27 21.66
C ARG A 435 -9.64 -0.53 20.42
N ILE A 436 -9.98 0.74 20.63
CA ILE A 436 -10.14 1.75 19.58
C ILE A 436 -8.95 2.69 19.64
N GLU A 437 -8.28 2.89 18.51
CA GLU A 437 -7.24 3.89 18.36
C GLU A 437 -7.79 5.08 17.58
N VAL A 438 -7.60 6.29 18.10
CA VAL A 438 -8.07 7.52 17.48
C VAL A 438 -6.87 8.24 16.90
N VAL A 439 -6.97 8.66 15.64
CA VAL A 439 -5.96 9.46 14.96
C VAL A 439 -6.51 10.88 14.78
N ARG A 440 -5.66 11.88 15.06
CA ARG A 440 -5.95 13.30 14.83
C ARG A 440 -4.91 13.86 13.88
N ILE A 441 -5.35 14.49 12.80
CA ILE A 441 -4.48 15.17 11.84
C ILE A 441 -4.86 16.65 11.82
N ARG A 442 -3.88 17.52 11.99
CA ARG A 442 -4.00 18.97 11.79
C ARG A 442 -3.44 19.31 10.42
N PRO A 443 -4.27 19.65 9.43
CA PRO A 443 -3.76 20.04 8.13
C PRO A 443 -2.80 21.24 8.21
N GLN A 444 -1.90 21.34 7.23
CA GLN A 444 -1.02 22.48 7.07
C GLN A 444 -1.84 23.77 6.94
N ILE A 445 -1.38 24.84 7.59
CA ILE A 445 -1.93 26.20 7.43
C ILE A 445 -0.97 27.13 6.66
N ALA A 446 0.26 26.68 6.39
CA ALA A 446 1.22 27.37 5.56
C ALA A 446 2.07 26.37 4.75
N ALA A 447 2.61 26.82 3.61
CA ALA A 447 3.38 25.97 2.69
C ALA A 447 4.69 25.45 3.31
N ASP A 448 5.30 26.21 4.21
CA ASP A 448 6.56 25.92 4.90
C ASP A 448 6.38 25.28 6.29
N GLU A 449 5.13 25.05 6.72
CA GLU A 449 4.87 24.38 8.00
C GLU A 449 5.35 22.93 7.96
N PRO A 450 6.24 22.50 8.89
CA PRO A 450 6.66 21.11 8.95
C PRO A 450 5.48 20.20 9.28
N LEU A 451 5.47 18.99 8.72
CA LEU A 451 4.44 17.99 9.04
C LEU A 451 4.65 17.30 10.39
N ASP A 452 5.85 17.45 10.97
CA ASP A 452 6.16 16.88 12.28
C ASP A 452 5.22 17.46 13.35
N GLY A 453 4.59 16.58 14.13
CA GLY A 453 3.57 16.95 15.12
C GLY A 453 2.18 17.30 14.56
N LEU A 454 1.99 17.33 13.23
CA LEU A 454 0.65 17.55 12.63
C LEU A 454 -0.18 16.27 12.56
N VAL A 455 0.45 15.10 12.55
CA VAL A 455 -0.21 13.78 12.56
C VAL A 455 0.03 13.14 13.92
N GLU A 456 -1.03 12.95 14.69
CA GLU A 456 -1.01 12.27 15.98
C GLU A 456 -1.61 10.86 15.83
N ASP A 457 -0.73 9.87 15.69
CA ASP A 457 -1.08 8.46 15.48
C ASP A 457 -0.35 7.53 16.49
N PRO A 458 -1.05 6.95 17.48
CA PRO A 458 -2.41 7.29 17.90
C PRO A 458 -2.44 8.58 18.75
N TRP A 459 -3.46 9.41 18.56
CA TRP A 459 -3.77 10.50 19.49
C TRP A 459 -4.37 9.97 20.80
N ARG A 460 -5.22 8.93 20.71
CA ARG A 460 -5.80 8.25 21.88
C ARG A 460 -5.90 6.76 21.65
N VAL A 461 -5.74 6.00 22.72
CA VAL A 461 -6.03 4.56 22.76
C VAL A 461 -7.10 4.33 23.83
N LEU A 462 -8.25 3.80 23.41
CA LEU A 462 -9.42 3.59 24.26
C LEU A 462 -9.64 2.08 24.42
N PRO A 463 -9.49 1.50 25.62
CA PRO A 463 -9.65 0.07 25.83
C PRO A 463 -11.11 -0.35 25.65
N CYS A 464 -11.31 -1.58 25.17
CA CYS A 464 -12.62 -2.21 25.00
C CYS A 464 -12.77 -3.40 25.96
N PRO A 465 -14.01 -3.88 26.22
CA PRO A 465 -14.24 -5.02 27.12
C PRO A 465 -13.52 -6.31 26.71
N ALA A 466 -13.25 -6.48 25.41
CA ALA A 466 -12.57 -7.64 24.83
C ALA A 466 -13.26 -8.99 25.13
N ASP A 467 -14.59 -9.02 25.18
CA ASP A 467 -15.41 -10.20 25.49
C ASP A 467 -16.27 -10.69 24.29
N GLY A 468 -16.09 -10.11 23.11
CA GLY A 468 -16.86 -10.45 21.89
C GLY A 468 -18.21 -9.73 21.75
N SER A 469 -18.65 -8.96 22.76
CA SER A 469 -19.92 -8.20 22.69
C SER A 469 -19.85 -6.94 21.82
N GLY A 470 -18.64 -6.54 21.42
CA GLY A 470 -18.36 -5.31 20.69
C GLY A 470 -17.74 -4.24 21.58
N CYS A 471 -17.65 -3.01 21.07
CA CYS A 471 -17.08 -1.88 21.78
C CYS A 471 -17.84 -0.59 21.46
N VAL A 472 -18.16 0.19 22.48
CA VAL A 472 -18.74 1.53 22.35
C VAL A 472 -17.94 2.49 23.21
N VAL A 473 -17.34 3.50 22.59
CA VAL A 473 -16.56 4.52 23.29
C VAL A 473 -16.96 5.90 22.81
N GLU A 474 -16.83 6.88 23.71
CA GLU A 474 -17.03 8.28 23.40
C GLU A 474 -15.79 9.09 23.81
N PHE A 475 -15.44 10.09 23.01
CA PHE A 475 -14.34 11.00 23.30
C PHE A 475 -14.62 12.38 22.75
N ALA A 476 -13.83 13.36 23.16
CA ALA A 476 -13.92 14.74 22.69
C ALA A 476 -12.53 15.35 22.51
N ASP A 477 -12.40 16.25 21.54
CA ASP A 477 -11.22 17.10 21.41
C ASP A 477 -11.46 18.45 22.09
N ALA A 478 -11.07 18.53 23.37
CA ALA A 478 -11.19 19.74 24.16
C ALA A 478 -10.24 20.86 23.71
N GLU A 479 -9.19 20.54 22.96
CA GLU A 479 -8.20 21.50 22.47
C GLU A 479 -8.66 22.18 21.18
N PHE A 480 -9.55 21.54 20.41
CA PHE A 480 -10.01 22.01 19.10
C PHE A 480 -10.50 23.47 19.12
N ALA A 481 -11.38 23.81 20.06
CA ALA A 481 -12.00 25.14 20.15
C ALA A 481 -11.00 26.27 20.43
N ALA A 482 -9.84 25.96 21.00
CA ALA A 482 -8.77 26.91 21.27
C ALA A 482 -7.62 26.82 20.26
N SER A 483 -7.71 25.92 19.28
CA SER A 483 -6.61 25.63 18.36
C SER A 483 -6.57 26.57 17.16
N ASP A 484 -7.68 27.23 16.83
CA ASP A 484 -7.86 28.02 15.60
C ASP A 484 -7.48 27.27 14.31
N ARG A 485 -7.65 25.94 14.31
CA ARG A 485 -7.20 25.06 13.22
C ARG A 485 -8.23 24.00 12.89
N ASP A 486 -8.33 23.70 11.60
CA ASP A 486 -9.01 22.51 11.11
C ASP A 486 -8.38 21.24 11.71
N ALA A 487 -9.21 20.21 11.89
CA ALA A 487 -8.79 18.90 12.32
C ALA A 487 -9.53 17.79 11.56
N VAL A 488 -8.81 16.71 11.29
CA VAL A 488 -9.33 15.50 10.67
C VAL A 488 -9.20 14.37 11.68
N TYR A 489 -10.29 13.64 11.89
CA TYR A 489 -10.34 12.52 12.83
C TYR A 489 -10.74 11.25 12.10
N TYR A 490 -10.07 10.14 12.41
CA TYR A 490 -10.56 8.81 12.07
C TYR A 490 -10.14 7.83 13.16
N VAL A 491 -10.71 6.62 13.12
CA VAL A 491 -10.45 5.61 14.14
C VAL A 491 -10.07 4.27 13.53
N ARG A 492 -9.27 3.51 14.28
CA ARG A 492 -9.03 2.09 14.05
C ARG A 492 -9.73 1.27 15.12
N ALA A 493 -10.50 0.27 14.70
CA ALA A 493 -10.95 -0.79 15.59
C ALA A 493 -10.00 -1.98 15.49
N ILE A 494 -9.41 -2.37 16.60
CA ILE A 494 -8.39 -3.43 16.65
C ILE A 494 -8.99 -4.71 17.24
N GLU A 495 -8.99 -5.79 16.47
CA GLU A 495 -9.37 -7.12 16.95
C GLU A 495 -8.27 -7.75 17.81
N ALA A 496 -8.62 -8.78 18.58
CA ALA A 496 -7.64 -9.61 19.27
C ALA A 496 -6.61 -10.20 18.28
N PRO A 497 -5.35 -10.42 18.71
CA PRO A 497 -4.36 -11.08 17.87
C PRO A 497 -4.83 -12.44 17.33
N ASP A 498 -4.45 -12.74 16.09
CA ASP A 498 -4.52 -14.07 15.49
C ASP A 498 -3.49 -14.26 14.37
N PRO A 499 -3.28 -15.53 13.95
CA PRO A 499 -2.41 -15.84 12.84
C PRO A 499 -2.88 -15.20 11.54
N HIS A 500 -1.98 -14.43 10.91
CA HIS A 500 -2.12 -13.88 9.56
C HIS A 500 -0.98 -14.34 8.67
N ILE A 501 -1.26 -14.53 7.38
CA ILE A 501 -0.25 -14.72 6.35
C ILE A 501 0.67 -13.50 6.40
N ARG A 502 1.96 -13.73 6.69
CA ARG A 502 3.03 -12.71 6.81
C ARG A 502 2.94 -11.80 8.04
N GLY A 503 1.94 -12.00 8.90
CA GLY A 503 1.61 -11.25 10.12
C GLY A 503 2.41 -9.97 10.40
N ALA A 504 2.97 -9.86 11.61
CA ALA A 504 3.82 -8.73 11.99
C ALA A 504 5.31 -8.89 11.57
N ASN A 505 5.72 -10.07 11.10
CA ASN A 505 7.12 -10.38 10.74
C ASN A 505 7.24 -10.96 9.32
N PRO A 506 7.00 -10.16 8.27
CA PRO A 506 6.96 -10.65 6.87
C PRO A 506 8.28 -11.27 6.40
N LEU A 507 9.42 -10.76 6.88
CA LEU A 507 10.75 -11.24 6.53
C LEU A 507 11.24 -12.40 7.41
N GLY A 508 10.46 -12.85 8.41
CA GLY A 508 10.93 -13.84 9.36
C GLY A 508 12.21 -13.39 10.07
N CYS A 509 12.31 -12.09 10.39
CA CYS A 509 13.47 -11.51 11.04
C CYS A 509 13.75 -12.19 12.37
N GLU A 510 14.98 -12.66 12.55
CA GLU A 510 15.54 -12.94 13.86
C GLU A 510 16.15 -11.65 14.41
N PHE A 511 15.76 -11.29 15.63
CA PHE A 511 16.19 -10.05 16.27
C PHE A 511 17.23 -10.34 17.36
N ASP A 512 18.28 -9.52 17.42
CA ASP A 512 19.25 -9.56 18.51
C ASP A 512 18.70 -8.93 19.80
N GLU A 513 19.50 -8.95 20.88
CA GLU A 513 19.13 -8.37 22.18
C GLU A 513 18.82 -6.86 22.14
N LEU A 514 19.23 -6.17 21.06
CA LEU A 514 18.98 -4.74 20.83
C LEU A 514 17.79 -4.50 19.90
N GLY A 515 17.06 -5.54 19.50
CA GLY A 515 15.92 -5.46 18.60
C GLY A 515 16.29 -5.22 17.14
N ARG A 516 17.54 -5.50 16.72
CA ARG A 516 17.98 -5.36 15.32
C ARG A 516 17.80 -6.67 14.59
N CYS A 517 17.21 -6.62 13.39
CA CYS A 517 17.10 -7.80 12.53
C CYS A 517 18.49 -8.20 12.03
N VAL A 518 18.92 -9.43 12.34
CA VAL A 518 20.25 -9.95 12.00
C VAL A 518 20.22 -11.05 10.94
N GLU A 519 19.09 -11.74 10.81
CA GLU A 519 18.86 -12.79 9.84
C GLU A 519 17.41 -12.74 9.38
N ILE A 520 17.16 -13.09 8.12
CA ILE A 520 15.82 -13.14 7.55
C ILE A 520 15.57 -14.49 6.91
N THR A 521 14.34 -14.98 7.05
CA THR A 521 13.79 -16.07 6.24
C THR A 521 12.54 -15.52 5.57
N PRO A 522 12.68 -14.81 4.43
CA PRO A 522 11.57 -14.16 3.78
C PRO A 522 10.49 -15.17 3.44
N CYS A 523 9.22 -14.83 3.71
CA CYS A 523 8.11 -15.70 3.32
C CYS A 523 7.86 -15.64 1.78
N GLY A 524 8.78 -16.09 0.95
CA GLY A 524 8.71 -15.94 -0.51
C GLY A 524 9.90 -16.63 -1.15
N GLY A 525 9.92 -16.68 -2.49
CA GLY A 525 11.00 -17.37 -3.21
C GLY A 525 11.04 -18.85 -2.84
N ASP A 526 12.09 -19.27 -2.13
CA ASP A 526 12.38 -20.67 -1.78
C ASP A 526 11.41 -21.31 -0.78
N MET A 527 10.64 -20.50 -0.04
CA MET A 527 9.65 -21.03 0.90
C MET A 527 8.62 -21.93 0.18
N PRO A 528 8.27 -23.10 0.72
CA PRO A 528 7.33 -24.03 0.10
C PRO A 528 5.98 -23.38 -0.22
N TYR A 529 5.39 -23.70 -1.37
CA TYR A 529 4.13 -23.12 -1.83
C TYR A 529 2.97 -23.32 -0.83
N GLU A 530 2.96 -24.45 -0.13
CA GLU A 530 1.94 -24.86 0.83
C GLU A 530 2.14 -24.25 2.22
N ASP A 531 3.29 -23.64 2.49
CA ASP A 531 3.53 -22.95 3.75
C ASP A 531 2.87 -21.57 3.72
N ASP A 532 1.97 -21.29 4.66
CA ASP A 532 1.24 -20.04 4.77
C ASP A 532 2.03 -18.93 5.49
N CYS A 533 3.16 -19.28 6.13
CA CYS A 533 3.99 -18.37 6.94
C CYS A 533 3.15 -17.53 7.91
N LEU A 534 2.35 -18.22 8.71
CA LEU A 534 1.47 -17.54 9.66
C LEU A 534 2.29 -16.92 10.80
N ALA A 535 1.99 -15.65 11.11
CA ALA A 535 2.50 -14.96 12.28
C ALA A 535 1.37 -14.15 12.91
N GLU A 536 1.44 -13.93 14.23
CA GLU A 536 0.44 -13.13 14.93
C GLU A 536 0.38 -11.71 14.37
N ALA A 537 -0.83 -11.21 14.16
CA ALA A 537 -1.11 -9.82 13.86
C ALA A 537 -2.48 -9.42 14.40
N GLU A 538 -2.71 -8.12 14.52
CA GLU A 538 -3.96 -7.57 15.02
C GLU A 538 -4.77 -7.00 13.86
N ALA A 539 -5.72 -7.79 13.36
CA ALA A 539 -6.66 -7.37 12.34
C ALA A 539 -7.35 -6.06 12.76
N ARG A 540 -7.52 -5.16 11.80
CA ARG A 540 -8.10 -3.85 12.04
C ARG A 540 -9.05 -3.38 10.94
N ALA A 541 -9.92 -2.46 11.33
CA ALA A 541 -10.77 -1.69 10.44
C ALA A 541 -10.52 -0.19 10.65
N TRP A 542 -10.48 0.59 9.56
CA TRP A 542 -10.23 2.03 9.56
C TRP A 542 -11.46 2.78 9.08
N SER A 543 -12.06 3.63 9.91
CA SER A 543 -13.18 4.47 9.48
C SER A 543 -12.73 5.43 8.38
N SER A 544 -13.64 5.85 7.50
CA SER A 544 -13.39 7.09 6.77
C SER A 544 -13.21 8.26 7.74
N PRO A 545 -12.45 9.30 7.39
CA PRO A 545 -12.26 10.45 8.26
C PRO A 545 -13.51 11.34 8.34
N ILE A 546 -13.66 12.02 9.48
CA ILE A 546 -14.56 13.17 9.65
C ILE A 546 -13.69 14.43 9.61
N PHE A 547 -14.03 15.35 8.71
CA PHE A 547 -13.34 16.63 8.53
C PHE A 547 -14.06 17.71 9.33
N VAL A 548 -13.38 18.29 10.32
CA VAL A 548 -13.94 19.34 11.19
C VAL A 548 -13.19 20.63 10.94
N ASN A 549 -13.83 21.53 10.20
CA ASN A 549 -13.30 22.86 9.94
C ASN A 549 -13.52 23.76 11.15
N HIS A 550 -12.52 24.54 11.53
CA HIS A 550 -12.68 25.51 12.60
C HIS A 550 -13.43 26.75 12.08
N ALA A 551 -14.40 27.27 12.84
CA ALA A 551 -15.21 28.40 12.38
C ALA A 551 -14.43 29.72 12.25
N GLY A 552 -13.26 29.81 12.90
CA GLY A 552 -12.38 30.97 12.87
C GLY A 552 -11.17 30.85 11.93
N SER A 553 -10.98 29.71 11.27
CA SER A 553 -9.83 29.44 10.38
C SER A 553 -10.10 29.78 8.92
#